data_AF-A0A2D7F298-F1
#
_entry.id   AF-A0A2D7F298-F1
#
_cell.length_a   1.000
_cell.length_b   1.000
_cell.length_c   1.000
_cell.angle_alpha   90.00
_cell.angle_beta   90.00
_cell.angle_gamma   90.00
#
_symmetry.space_group_name_H-M   'P 1'
#
loop_
_entity.id
_entity.type
_entity.pdbx_description
1 polymer ?
#
loop_
_entity_poly.entity_id
_entity_poly.type
_entity_poly.pdbx_seq_one_letter_code
_entity_poly.pdbx_strand_id
1 'polypeptide(L)' 'MDDTTYTLEFEKPLRELEKQLITLQHVSDETKVDVSQEIKAIESKLELLKANIYSDLSPWQRV' A
#
# COMPACT_ATOMS: atom_id res chain seq x y z
N MET A 1 3.86 20.51 -12.91
CA MET A 1 2.94 20.10 -13.98
C MET A 1 3.86 19.36 -14.94
N ASP A 2 4.04 18.05 -14.85
CA ASP A 2 3.04 17.00 -14.70
C ASP A 2 3.58 15.89 -13.77
N ASP A 3 2.97 15.71 -12.60
CA ASP A 3 3.08 14.47 -11.82
C ASP A 3 2.49 13.38 -12.69
N THR A 4 3.40 12.75 -13.40
CA THR A 4 3.15 11.90 -14.53
C THR A 4 2.26 10.77 -14.05
N THR A 5 0.98 10.88 -14.40
CA THR A 5 -0.02 9.82 -14.43
C THR A 5 0.44 8.76 -15.42
N TYR A 6 1.57 8.13 -15.14
CA TYR A 6 1.82 6.77 -15.57
C TYR A 6 1.31 5.94 -14.42
N THR A 7 0.15 5.33 -14.65
CA THR A 7 -0.32 4.25 -13.79
C THR A 7 0.65 3.11 -14.00
N LEU A 8 1.76 3.15 -13.26
CA LEU A 8 2.82 2.17 -13.38
C LEU A 8 2.20 0.84 -12.95
N GLU A 9 2.25 -0.16 -13.82
CA GLU A 9 1.58 -1.42 -13.55
C GLU A 9 2.09 -2.09 -12.28
N PHE A 10 3.31 -1.77 -11.88
CA PHE A 10 3.91 -2.18 -10.62
C PHE A 10 3.24 -1.55 -9.37
N GLU A 11 2.52 -0.44 -9.50
CA GLU A 11 1.76 0.18 -8.40
C GLU A 11 0.32 -0.36 -8.28
N LYS A 12 -0.19 -1.13 -9.26
CA LYS A 12 -1.50 -1.82 -9.15
C LYS A 12 -1.65 -2.60 -7.84
N PRO A 13 -0.70 -3.47 -7.45
CA PRO A 13 -0.84 -4.24 -6.21
C PRO A 13 -0.82 -3.35 -4.94
N LEU A 14 -0.10 -2.22 -4.95
CA LEU A 14 -0.17 -1.23 -3.86
C LEU A 14 -1.57 -0.63 -3.74
N ARG A 15 -2.10 -0.18 -4.88
CA ARG A 15 -3.40 0.51 -4.94
C ARG A 15 -4.56 -0.41 -4.57
N GLU A 16 -4.44 -1.70 -4.87
CA GLU A 16 -5.40 -2.72 -4.45
C GLU A 16 -5.36 -2.96 -2.93
N LEU A 17 -4.17 -2.99 -2.33
CA LEU A 17 -4.00 -3.06 -0.88
C LEU A 17 -4.54 -1.81 -0.18
N GLU A 18 -4.29 -0.61 -0.72
CA GLU A 18 -4.88 0.64 -0.20
C GLU A 18 -6.40 0.63 -0.27
N LYS A 19 -6.99 0.16 -1.38
CA LYS A 19 -8.45 0.02 -1.48
C LYS A 19 -9.01 -0.93 -0.43
N GLN A 20 -8.34 -2.05 -0.17
CA GLN A 20 -8.73 -2.98 0.89
C GLN A 20 -8.64 -2.32 2.27
N LEU A 21 -7.58 -1.54 2.52
CA LEU A 21 -7.41 -0.78 3.76
C LEU A 21 -8.57 0.19 4.00
N ILE A 22 -8.91 1.00 2.99
CA ILE A 22 -10.01 1.97 3.05
C ILE A 22 -11.34 1.25 3.29
N THR A 23 -11.56 0.13 2.60
CA THR A 23 -12.77 -0.68 2.76
C THR A 23 -12.88 -1.21 4.19
N LEU A 24 -11.79 -1.74 4.76
CA LEU A 24 -11.76 -2.22 6.13
C LEU A 24 -12.01 -1.09 7.13
N GLN A 25 -11.42 0.09 6.93
CA GLN A 25 -11.72 1.25 7.78
C GLN A 25 -13.19 1.67 7.72
N HIS A 26 -13.78 1.70 6.52
CA HIS A 26 -15.21 1.98 6.36
C HIS A 26 -16.08 0.94 7.05
N VAL A 27 -15.78 -0.35 6.85
CA VAL A 27 -16.51 -1.44 7.52
C VAL A 27 -16.36 -1.34 9.03
N SER A 28 -15.17 -1.03 9.54
CA SER A 28 -14.93 -0.83 10.98
C SER A 28 -15.77 0.32 11.54
N ASP A 29 -15.84 1.44 10.82
CA ASP A 29 -16.63 2.61 11.24
C ASP A 29 -18.14 2.31 11.21
N GLU A 30 -18.62 1.66 10.15
CA GLU A 30 -20.04 1.32 9.98
C GLU A 30 -20.52 0.21 10.94
N THR A 31 -19.71 -0.84 11.11
CA THR A 31 -20.11 -2.05 11.87
C THR A 31 -19.57 -2.08 13.29
N LYS A 32 -18.68 -1.14 13.66
CA LYS A 32 -17.92 -1.13 14.93
C LYS A 32 -17.14 -2.42 15.20
N VAL A 33 -16.82 -3.17 14.15
CA VAL A 33 -15.99 -4.36 14.22
C VAL A 33 -14.52 -3.93 14.33
N ASP A 34 -13.80 -4.55 15.26
CA ASP A 34 -12.35 -4.36 15.37
C ASP A 34 -11.65 -5.07 14.21
N VAL A 35 -11.21 -4.29 13.23
CA VAL A 35 -10.41 -4.76 12.10
C VAL A 35 -8.95 -4.29 12.22
N SER A 36 -8.57 -3.82 13.41
CA SER A 36 -7.25 -3.25 13.71
C SER A 36 -6.10 -4.20 13.34
N GLN A 37 -6.31 -5.51 13.49
CA GLN A 37 -5.34 -6.54 13.11
C GLN A 37 -5.20 -6.69 11.59
N GLU A 38 -6.31 -6.65 10.85
CA GLU A 38 -6.31 -6.72 9.38
C GLU A 38 -5.72 -5.46 8.75
N ILE A 39 -6.04 -4.28 9.30
CA ILE A 39 -5.42 -3.01 8.92
C ILE A 39 -3.90 -3.11 9.06
N LYS A 40 -3.38 -3.50 10.23
CA LYS A 40 -1.94 -3.66 10.45
C LYS A 40 -1.29 -4.66 9.50
N ALA A 41 -1.98 -5.77 9.21
CA ALA A 41 -1.49 -6.77 8.27
C ALA A 41 -1.38 -6.22 6.84
N ILE A 42 -2.36 -5.43 6.40
CA ILE A 42 -2.35 -4.77 5.09
C ILE A 42 -1.28 -3.67 5.05
N GLU A 43 -1.16 -2.83 6.08
CA GLU A 43 -0.12 -1.80 6.17
C GLU A 43 1.28 -2.39 6.07
N SER A 44 1.57 -3.45 6.83
CA SER A 44 2.87 -4.16 6.72
C SER A 44 3.12 -4.71 5.32
N LYS A 45 2.10 -5.28 4.66
CA LYS A 45 2.23 -5.74 3.26
C LYS A 45 2.46 -4.57 2.31
N LEU A 46 1.80 -3.44 2.54
CA LEU A 46 1.96 -2.22 1.77
C LEU A 46 3.39 -1.69 1.88
N GLU A 47 3.92 -1.58 3.10
CA GLU A 47 5.30 -1.17 3.34
C GLU A 47 6.31 -2.13 2.72
N LEU A 48 6.11 -3.45 2.85
CA LEU A 48 6.99 -4.44 2.23
C LEU A 48 6.93 -4.38 0.71
N LEU A 49 5.75 -4.25 0.12
CA LEU A 49 5.58 -4.17 -1.33
C LEU A 49 6.15 -2.87 -1.88
N LYS A 50 5.91 -1.75 -1.17
CA LYS A 50 6.51 -0.45 -1.45
C LYS A 50 8.02 -0.53 -1.39
N ALA A 51 8.56 -1.12 -0.31
CA ALA A 51 9.98 -1.36 -0.16
C ALA A 51 10.51 -2.24 -1.29
N ASN A 52 9.84 -3.33 -1.68
CA ASN A 52 10.30 -4.16 -2.79
C ASN A 52 10.32 -3.39 -4.12
N ILE A 53 9.25 -2.65 -4.45
CA ILE A 53 9.17 -1.86 -5.70
C ILE A 53 10.23 -0.75 -5.75
N TYR A 54 10.43 -0.04 -4.63
CA TYR A 54 11.44 1.03 -4.56
C TYR A 54 12.86 0.52 -4.23
N SER A 55 13.02 -0.71 -3.72
CA SER A 55 14.31 -1.33 -3.43
C SER A 55 14.87 -2.08 -4.65
N ASP A 56 14.01 -2.53 -5.57
CA ASP A 56 14.44 -2.98 -6.90
C ASP A 56 15.13 -1.83 -7.68
N LEU A 57 14.87 -0.57 -7.28
CA LEU A 57 15.45 0.63 -7.88
C LEU A 57 16.87 1.00 -7.40
N SER A 58 17.54 0.28 -6.48
CA SER A 58 18.99 0.50 -6.28
C SER A 58 19.74 -0.46 -5.34
N PRO A 59 20.84 -1.06 -5.85
CA PRO A 59 22.06 -1.32 -5.08
C PRO A 59 23.02 -0.10 -5.02
N TRP A 60 22.60 1.11 -5.38
CA TRP A 60 23.49 2.30 -5.50
C TRP A 60 23.31 3.38 -4.42
N GLN A 61 22.49 3.18 -3.38
CA GLN A 61 22.44 4.06 -2.20
C GLN A 61 23.45 3.70 -1.10
N ARG A 62 24.58 3.10 -1.49
CA ARG A 62 25.77 3.01 -0.63
C ARG A 62 26.97 3.53 -1.39
N VAL A 63 27.06 4.85 -1.55
CA VAL A 63 28.33 5.62 -1.53
C VAL A 63 28.06 7.02 -1.00
#